data_AF-A0A915D595-F1
#
_entry.id   AF-A0A915D595-F1
#
_cell.length_a   1.000
_cell.length_b   1.000
_cell.length_c   1.000
_cell.angle_alpha   90.00
_cell.angle_beta   90.00
_cell.angle_gamma   90.00
#
_symmetry.space_group_name_H-M   'P 1'
#
loop_
_entity.id
_entity.type
_entity.pdbx_description
1 polymer ?
#
loop_
_entity_poly.entity_id
_entity_poly.type
_entity_poly.pdbx_seq_one_letter_code
_entity_poly.pdbx_strand_id
1 'polypeptide(L)'
;MQESNNNLEREAILRDEEEQIGQDAGGQETQCPFECAYSDDRKWVNKASMVVFHIRDLTDLPPPNHSRLNVFFLIESAAHSGNVYRNLPPNYFNMTVTYRADSDVYWPNDAFEMIIPDQTPPENIWQEQEILEKVVKKTKLVLQLVSNCQTHSAREIYTSELKKYVSLTEYGSCSGNECPGDGCLYEKIDEHMFYLAFENSICKHYVTEKFWYMKRLIVPIVLSRKPFKGLGIPESTFISAEDFDSPQQLSQHLIFLQKNPAQYMKYFEWTKYYKSGERLIHYVNCVNGQWRKENNK
;
A
#
# COMPACT_ATOMS: atom_id res chain seq x y z
N MET A 1 1.79 -15.71 -9.06
CA MET A 1 2.60 -14.58 -8.57
C MET A 1 3.30 -15.03 -7.32
N GLN A 2 4.62 -15.21 -7.43
CA GLN A 2 5.50 -15.15 -6.28
C GLN A 2 5.00 -14.00 -5.40
N GLU A 3 4.67 -14.29 -4.14
CA GLU A 3 4.93 -13.28 -3.11
C GLU A 3 6.27 -12.71 -3.50
N SER A 4 6.32 -11.43 -3.83
CA SER A 4 7.59 -10.76 -3.98
C SER A 4 8.29 -10.99 -2.66
N ASN A 5 9.14 -12.02 -2.62
CA ASN A 5 10.35 -12.09 -1.84
C ASN A 5 11.18 -10.90 -2.30
N ASN A 6 10.65 -9.71 -2.05
CA ASN A 6 11.46 -8.54 -1.84
C ASN A 6 12.20 -8.90 -0.56
N ASN A 7 13.38 -9.49 -0.77
CA ASN A 7 14.51 -9.30 0.10
C ASN A 7 14.68 -7.79 0.26
N LEU A 8 13.82 -7.17 1.07
CA LEU A 8 13.96 -5.79 1.51
C LEU A 8 15.14 -5.80 2.48
N GLU A 9 16.31 -5.71 1.86
CA GLU A 9 17.26 -4.66 2.16
C GLU A 9 17.58 -4.56 3.65
N ARG A 10 18.62 -5.31 4.03
CA ARG A 10 19.36 -5.00 5.25
C ARG A 10 20.06 -3.69 4.97
N GLU A 11 19.62 -2.57 5.52
CA GLU A 11 20.32 -1.30 5.33
C GLU A 11 20.99 -0.85 6.63
N ALA A 12 22.30 -0.79 6.60
CA ALA A 12 23.13 -0.01 7.50
C ALA A 12 23.41 1.34 6.84
N ILE A 13 23.01 2.44 7.47
CA ILE A 13 23.32 3.79 6.98
C ILE A 13 24.63 4.27 7.61
N LEU A 14 25.64 4.51 6.77
CA LEU A 14 26.97 5.04 7.07
C LEU A 14 27.01 6.57 6.88
N ARG A 15 27.98 7.22 7.55
CA ARG A 15 27.94 8.60 8.07
C ARG A 15 28.78 9.65 7.30
N ASP A 16 28.33 10.92 7.41
CA ASP A 16 28.93 12.28 7.29
C ASP A 16 30.30 12.45 6.61
N GLU A 17 30.35 13.14 5.45
CA GLU A 17 31.25 14.27 5.14
C GLU A 17 30.53 15.30 4.21
N GLU A 18 30.98 16.56 4.25
CA GLU A 18 30.49 17.89 3.76
C GLU A 18 29.45 18.06 2.61
N GLU A 19 28.69 19.19 2.72
CA GLU A 19 27.63 19.69 1.81
C GLU A 19 27.96 19.70 0.31
N GLN A 20 27.05 19.18 -0.54
CA GLN A 20 26.95 19.57 -1.96
C GLN A 20 25.50 19.77 -2.44
N ILE A 21 25.35 20.72 -3.38
CA ILE A 21 24.10 21.26 -3.93
C ILE A 21 23.62 20.40 -5.12
N GLY A 22 22.35 20.00 -5.15
CA GLY A 22 21.73 19.23 -6.24
C GLY A 22 20.33 19.74 -6.63
N GLN A 23 20.04 19.78 -7.94
CA GLN A 23 18.82 20.34 -8.54
C GLN A 23 17.72 19.29 -8.76
N ASP A 24 16.47 19.64 -8.43
CA ASP A 24 15.28 18.83 -8.71
C ASP A 24 14.68 19.08 -10.12
N ALA A 25 13.73 18.22 -10.51
CA ALA A 25 13.02 18.28 -11.81
C ALA A 25 11.99 19.43 -11.90
N GLY A 26 12.08 20.42 -11.02
CA GLY A 26 11.37 21.70 -11.06
C GLY A 26 12.31 22.92 -11.05
N GLY A 27 13.63 22.72 -11.08
CA GLY A 27 14.60 23.82 -11.07
C GLY A 27 14.77 24.50 -9.71
N GLN A 28 14.38 23.86 -8.60
CA GLN A 28 14.78 24.25 -7.25
C GLN A 28 15.87 23.32 -6.72
N GLU A 29 16.92 23.89 -6.15
CA GLU A 29 17.98 23.12 -5.50
C GLU A 29 17.47 22.62 -4.15
N THR A 30 17.04 21.36 -4.08
CA THR A 30 16.82 20.69 -2.80
C THR A 30 18.13 20.04 -2.36
N GLN A 31 18.94 20.82 -1.67
CA GLN A 31 20.18 20.38 -1.04
C GLN A 31 19.83 19.36 0.06
N CYS A 32 20.10 18.08 -0.18
CA CYS A 32 20.04 17.07 0.88
C CYS A 32 21.08 17.44 1.94
N PRO A 33 20.68 17.68 3.20
CA PRO A 33 21.61 18.12 4.23
C PRO A 33 22.62 17.02 4.63
N PHE A 34 22.47 15.80 4.13
CA PHE A 34 23.30 14.64 4.48
C PHE A 34 23.61 13.79 3.26
N GLU A 35 24.88 13.39 3.11
CA GLU A 35 25.27 12.25 2.27
C GLU A 35 25.05 10.94 3.05
N CYS A 36 24.17 10.08 2.53
CA CYS A 36 23.88 8.77 3.12
C CYS A 36 24.51 7.66 2.27
N ALA A 37 25.30 6.78 2.89
CA ALA A 37 25.72 5.53 2.27
C ALA A 37 24.96 4.36 2.91
N TYR A 38 24.37 3.47 2.11
CA TYR A 38 23.66 2.28 2.59
C TYR A 38 24.46 1.00 2.32
N SER A 39 24.35 -0.01 3.18
CA SER A 39 24.97 -1.32 2.96
C SER A 39 24.24 -2.42 3.73
N ASP A 40 24.12 -3.59 3.12
CA ASP A 40 23.65 -4.83 3.76
C ASP A 40 24.75 -5.67 4.40
N ASP A 41 26.01 -5.24 4.26
CA ASP A 41 27.17 -5.91 4.80
C ASP A 41 27.28 -5.67 6.31
N ARG A 42 27.09 -6.75 7.07
CA ARG A 42 27.08 -6.76 8.53
C ARG A 42 28.38 -6.26 9.17
N LYS A 43 29.50 -6.23 8.43
CA LYS A 43 30.77 -5.68 8.96
C LYS A 43 30.66 -4.20 9.34
N TRP A 44 29.69 -3.48 8.79
CA TRP A 44 29.48 -2.05 9.02
C TRP A 44 28.58 -1.73 10.21
N VAL A 45 27.90 -2.72 10.80
CA VAL A 45 26.92 -2.54 11.90
C VAL A 45 27.48 -1.73 13.10
N ASN A 46 28.77 -1.87 13.41
CA ASN A 46 29.40 -1.15 14.52
C ASN A 46 29.83 0.29 14.17
N LYS A 47 29.87 0.63 12.88
CA LYS A 47 30.23 1.96 12.36
C LYS A 47 29.02 2.75 11.85
N ALA A 48 27.90 2.06 11.62
CA ALA A 48 26.67 2.66 11.12
C ALA A 48 26.06 3.63 12.13
N SER A 49 25.57 4.77 11.63
CA SER A 49 24.76 5.72 12.41
C SER A 49 23.38 5.15 12.70
N MET A 50 22.86 4.33 11.77
CA MET A 50 21.56 3.69 11.87
C MET A 50 21.60 2.27 11.31
N VAL A 51 20.93 1.34 11.99
CA VAL A 51 20.70 -0.02 11.50
C VAL A 51 19.20 -0.28 11.50
N VAL A 52 18.68 -0.63 10.33
CA VAL A 52 17.27 -0.95 10.13
C VAL A 52 17.09 -2.46 10.25
N PHE A 53 16.24 -2.86 11.19
CA PHE A 53 15.94 -4.26 11.45
C PHE A 53 14.58 -4.60 10.85
N HIS A 54 14.57 -5.34 9.74
CA HIS A 54 13.36 -5.99 9.28
C HIS A 54 12.97 -7.10 10.26
N ILE A 55 11.94 -6.86 11.06
CA ILE A 55 11.68 -7.63 12.28
C ILE A 55 11.28 -9.08 12.00
N ARG A 56 10.66 -9.35 10.85
CA ARG A 56 10.25 -10.70 10.46
C ARG A 56 11.44 -11.60 10.14
N ASP A 57 12.54 -11.02 9.66
CA ASP A 57 13.74 -11.75 9.22
C ASP A 57 14.91 -11.62 10.20
N LEU A 58 14.62 -11.12 11.40
CA LEU A 58 15.60 -10.88 12.44
C LEU A 58 16.21 -12.21 12.92
N THR A 59 17.53 -12.33 12.74
CA THR A 59 18.31 -13.50 13.20
C THR A 59 18.98 -13.29 14.54
N ASP A 60 19.37 -12.05 14.83
CA ASP A 60 20.17 -11.67 15.98
C ASP A 60 20.10 -10.17 16.22
N LEU A 61 20.44 -9.76 17.44
CA LEU A 61 20.51 -8.37 17.86
C LEU A 61 21.94 -8.06 18.29
N PRO A 62 22.70 -7.24 17.53
CA PRO A 62 24.01 -6.79 17.98
C PRO A 62 23.86 -6.05 19.31
N PRO A 63 24.90 -6.05 20.18
CA PRO A 63 24.84 -5.33 21.44
C PRO A 63 24.36 -3.88 21.24
N PRO A 64 23.51 -3.35 22.14
CA PRO A 64 23.10 -1.95 22.09
C PRO A 64 24.33 -1.06 22.05
N ASN A 65 24.35 -0.13 21.10
CA ASN A 65 25.37 0.90 20.98
C ASN A 65 24.66 2.25 21.09
N HIS A 66 24.94 3.00 22.15
CA HIS A 66 24.26 4.28 22.42
C HIS A 66 24.52 5.34 21.35
N SER A 67 25.55 5.18 20.51
CA SER A 67 25.88 6.07 19.40
C SER A 67 25.22 5.66 18.07
N ARG A 68 24.38 4.61 18.08
CA ARG A 68 23.70 4.07 16.89
C ARG A 68 22.19 4.02 17.11
N LEU A 69 21.42 4.43 16.10
CA LEU A 69 19.98 4.25 16.08
C LEU A 69 19.64 2.83 15.60
N ASN A 70 18.97 2.05 16.45
CA ASN A 70 18.38 0.78 16.06
C ASN A 70 16.91 1.01 15.67
N VAL A 71 16.56 0.73 14.42
CA VAL A 71 15.22 1.01 13.88
C VAL A 71 14.44 -0.28 13.72
N PHE A 72 13.25 -0.33 14.32
CA PHE A 72 12.27 -1.39 14.11
C PHE A 72 11.55 -1.13 12.79
N PHE A 73 11.73 -2.00 11.80
CA PHE A 73 11.04 -1.90 10.52
C PHE A 73 10.12 -3.09 10.28
N LEU A 74 8.84 -2.80 10.08
CA LEU A 74 7.83 -3.80 9.71
C LEU A 74 6.63 -3.15 9.05
N ILE A 75 6.36 -3.55 7.81
CA ILE A 75 5.20 -3.08 7.02
C ILE A 75 4.11 -4.16 6.85
N GLU A 76 4.37 -5.39 7.32
CA GLU A 76 3.38 -6.45 7.40
C GLU A 76 2.54 -6.32 8.68
N SER A 77 1.28 -6.77 8.65
CA SER A 77 0.38 -6.73 9.78
C SER A 77 0.93 -7.45 11.02
N ALA A 78 0.54 -6.96 12.21
CA ALA A 78 0.94 -7.58 13.47
C ALA A 78 0.59 -9.09 13.54
N ALA A 79 -0.53 -9.51 12.95
CA ALA A 79 -0.95 -10.90 12.88
C ALA A 79 -0.05 -11.79 11.98
N HIS A 80 0.65 -11.21 11.00
CA HIS A 80 1.58 -11.93 10.11
C HIS A 80 3.06 -11.62 10.41
N SER A 81 3.34 -11.04 11.59
CA SER A 81 4.70 -10.70 12.04
C SER A 81 5.46 -11.85 12.73
N GLY A 82 4.86 -13.05 12.78
CA GLY A 82 5.48 -14.26 13.36
C GLY A 82 5.51 -14.25 14.89
N ASN A 83 6.51 -14.91 15.49
CA ASN A 83 6.71 -14.91 16.96
C ASN A 83 7.93 -14.11 17.40
N VAL A 84 8.71 -13.58 16.45
CA VAL A 84 10.01 -12.94 16.72
C VAL A 84 9.84 -11.74 17.66
N TYR A 85 8.78 -10.95 17.49
CA TYR A 85 8.52 -9.78 18.31
C TYR A 85 8.28 -10.10 19.80
N ARG A 86 7.86 -11.33 20.14
CA ARG A 86 7.55 -11.72 21.53
C ARG A 86 8.80 -11.84 22.40
N ASN A 87 9.95 -12.05 21.77
CA ASN A 87 11.23 -12.26 22.46
C ASN A 87 12.17 -11.05 22.27
N LEU A 88 11.68 -9.93 21.76
CA LEU A 88 12.49 -8.73 21.62
C LEU A 88 12.77 -8.13 23.00
N PRO A 89 14.03 -7.78 23.29
CA PRO A 89 14.36 -7.11 24.54
C PRO A 89 13.66 -5.74 24.61
N PRO A 90 13.14 -5.35 25.79
CA PRO A 90 12.55 -4.04 25.96
C PRO A 90 13.60 -2.95 25.70
N ASN A 91 13.17 -1.82 25.15
CA ASN A 91 14.00 -0.62 24.94
C ASN A 91 15.24 -0.83 24.04
N TYR A 92 15.24 -1.82 23.15
CA TYR A 92 16.34 -2.04 22.21
C TYR A 92 16.29 -1.12 20.97
N PHE A 93 15.07 -0.84 20.49
CA PHE A 93 14.84 -0.01 19.32
C PHE A 93 14.60 1.45 19.74
N ASN A 94 15.23 2.37 19.02
CA ASN A 94 15.10 3.81 19.25
C ASN A 94 13.96 4.43 18.45
N MET A 95 13.58 3.80 17.33
CA MET A 95 12.59 4.32 16.40
C MET A 95 11.83 3.17 15.74
N THR A 96 10.59 3.43 15.37
CA THR A 96 9.71 2.53 14.64
C THR A 96 9.35 3.10 13.27
N VAL A 97 9.52 2.30 12.22
CA VAL A 97 9.11 2.59 10.85
C VAL A 97 8.09 1.53 10.45
N THR A 98 6.82 1.89 10.43
CA THR A 98 5.72 0.94 10.17
C THR A 98 4.58 1.58 9.40
N TYR A 99 3.62 0.75 8.95
CA TYR A 99 2.38 1.22 8.34
C TYR A 99 1.43 1.93 9.31
N ARG A 100 1.68 1.94 10.63
CA ARG A 100 0.76 2.58 11.58
C ARG A 100 1.05 4.07 11.64
N ALA A 101 0.02 4.91 11.50
CA ALA A 101 0.16 6.36 11.68
C ALA A 101 0.59 6.82 13.10
N ASP A 102 0.77 5.90 14.06
CA ASP A 102 1.32 6.18 15.38
C ASP A 102 2.75 5.62 15.59
N SER A 103 3.46 5.20 14.52
CA SER A 103 4.91 4.96 14.59
C SER A 103 5.70 6.26 14.46
N ASP A 104 6.95 6.23 14.90
CA ASP A 104 7.85 7.40 14.86
C ASP A 104 8.04 7.92 13.44
N VAL A 105 8.16 6.98 12.48
CA VAL A 105 8.10 7.25 11.05
C VAL A 105 6.94 6.47 10.46
N TYR A 106 5.96 7.18 9.94
CA TYR A 106 4.80 6.60 9.28
C TYR A 106 5.15 6.21 7.84
N TRP A 107 5.04 4.93 7.51
CA TRP A 107 5.37 4.34 6.22
C TRP A 107 4.19 3.53 5.66
N PRO A 108 3.12 4.20 5.19
CA PRO A 108 1.98 3.50 4.60
C PRO A 108 2.34 2.84 3.27
N ASN A 109 1.44 2.00 2.76
CA ASN A 109 1.60 1.44 1.41
C ASN A 109 1.41 2.51 0.31
N ASP A 110 0.54 3.48 0.58
CA ASP A 110 0.24 4.62 -0.26
C ASP A 110 -0.58 5.66 0.55
N ALA A 111 -0.83 6.84 -0.02
CA ALA A 111 -1.63 7.89 0.57
C ALA A 111 -2.38 8.70 -0.50
N PHE A 112 -3.40 9.44 -0.05
CA PHE A 112 -4.02 10.47 -0.85
C PHE A 112 -3.16 11.74 -0.86
N GLU A 113 -2.95 12.29 -2.05
CA GLU A 113 -2.35 13.60 -2.23
C GLU A 113 -3.41 14.60 -2.66
N MET A 114 -3.62 15.66 -1.87
CA MET A 114 -4.58 16.70 -2.20
C MET A 114 -4.16 17.46 -3.45
N ILE A 115 -5.13 17.84 -4.27
CA ILE A 115 -4.95 18.84 -5.31
C ILE A 115 -4.80 20.19 -4.61
N ILE A 116 -3.66 20.83 -4.86
CA ILE A 116 -3.41 22.21 -4.48
C ILE A 116 -3.64 23.07 -5.72
N PRO A 117 -4.61 24.00 -5.69
CA PRO A 117 -4.87 24.92 -6.80
C PRO A 117 -3.59 25.64 -7.25
N ASP A 118 -3.41 25.77 -8.56
CA ASP A 118 -2.27 26.43 -9.22
C ASP A 118 -0.88 25.81 -8.98
N GLN A 119 -0.75 24.80 -8.10
CA GLN A 119 0.50 24.10 -7.84
C GLN A 119 0.52 22.65 -8.37
N THR A 120 -0.67 22.04 -8.50
CA THR A 120 -0.76 20.67 -9.01
C THR A 120 -0.67 20.68 -10.53
N PRO A 121 0.29 19.96 -11.13
CA PRO A 121 0.40 19.89 -12.59
C PRO A 121 -0.89 19.34 -13.22
N PRO A 122 -1.41 19.92 -14.31
CA PRO A 122 -2.67 19.50 -14.93
C PRO A 122 -2.74 18.02 -15.30
N GLU A 123 -1.62 17.40 -15.65
CA GLU A 123 -1.48 15.97 -15.93
C GLU A 123 -1.73 15.07 -14.71
N ASN A 124 -1.56 15.62 -13.50
CA ASN A 124 -1.85 14.96 -12.22
C ASN A 124 -3.27 15.27 -11.72
N ILE A 125 -4.16 15.78 -12.57
CA ILE A 125 -5.55 16.06 -12.25
C ILE A 125 -6.44 15.17 -13.12
N TRP A 126 -7.33 14.40 -12.49
CA TRP A 126 -8.31 13.58 -13.19
C TRP A 126 -9.23 14.43 -14.07
N GLN A 127 -9.38 14.02 -15.33
CA GLN A 127 -10.35 14.61 -16.24
C GLN A 127 -11.65 13.81 -16.22
N GLU A 128 -12.81 14.49 -16.20
CA GLU A 128 -14.11 13.83 -16.16
C GLU A 128 -14.29 12.85 -17.34
N GLN A 129 -13.86 13.26 -18.53
CA GLN A 129 -13.90 12.42 -19.73
C GLN A 129 -13.03 11.15 -19.58
N GLU A 130 -11.84 11.27 -19.00
CA GLU A 130 -10.95 10.13 -18.74
C GLU A 130 -11.59 9.15 -17.76
N ILE A 131 -12.20 9.66 -16.68
CA ILE A 131 -12.91 8.84 -15.70
C ILE A 131 -14.04 8.07 -16.39
N LEU A 132 -14.87 8.77 -17.18
CA LEU A 132 -15.98 8.16 -17.90
C LEU A 132 -15.47 7.06 -18.86
N GLU A 133 -14.45 7.33 -19.66
CA GLU A 133 -13.87 6.37 -20.62
C GLU A 133 -13.30 5.12 -19.94
N LYS A 134 -12.71 5.26 -18.75
CA LYS A 134 -12.22 4.13 -17.96
C LYS A 134 -13.38 3.37 -17.30
N VAL A 135 -14.37 4.07 -16.77
CA VAL A 135 -15.51 3.47 -16.06
C VAL A 135 -16.42 2.68 -17.01
N VAL A 136 -16.70 3.17 -18.22
CA VAL A 136 -17.58 2.46 -19.18
C VAL A 136 -17.00 1.14 -19.67
N LYS A 137 -15.68 0.93 -19.57
CA LYS A 137 -15.01 -0.33 -19.92
C LYS A 137 -15.20 -1.42 -18.86
N LYS A 138 -15.64 -1.07 -17.65
CA LYS A 138 -15.83 -1.99 -16.52
C LYS A 138 -17.13 -2.76 -16.69
N THR A 139 -17.03 -3.93 -17.32
CA THR A 139 -18.18 -4.78 -17.67
C THR A 139 -18.33 -5.97 -16.72
N LYS A 140 -17.27 -6.38 -16.03
CA LYS A 140 -17.29 -7.46 -15.04
C LYS A 140 -17.56 -6.89 -13.64
N LEU A 141 -18.20 -7.69 -12.78
CA LEU A 141 -18.71 -7.17 -11.51
C LEU A 141 -17.63 -7.11 -10.42
N VAL A 142 -17.18 -8.26 -9.91
CA VAL A 142 -16.24 -8.32 -8.77
C VAL A 142 -14.95 -9.05 -9.17
N LEU A 143 -13.82 -8.48 -8.79
CA LEU A 143 -12.48 -9.07 -8.91
C LEU A 143 -11.89 -9.34 -7.53
N GLN A 144 -11.20 -10.46 -7.37
CA GLN A 144 -10.28 -10.70 -6.25
C GLN A 144 -8.98 -11.32 -6.73
N LEU A 145 -7.87 -10.84 -6.17
CA LEU A 145 -6.53 -11.36 -6.44
C LEU A 145 -5.80 -11.65 -5.14
N VAL A 146 -5.68 -12.93 -4.77
CA VAL A 146 -5.11 -13.35 -3.47
C VAL A 146 -4.31 -14.66 -3.58
N SER A 147 -3.17 -14.70 -2.90
CA SER A 147 -2.31 -15.90 -2.81
C SER A 147 -2.17 -16.47 -1.39
N ASN A 148 -2.63 -15.73 -0.36
CA ASN A 148 -2.68 -16.23 1.02
C ASN A 148 -4.11 -16.66 1.37
N CYS A 149 -4.31 -17.96 1.57
CA CYS A 149 -5.63 -18.61 1.57
C CYS A 149 -6.15 -18.99 2.95
N GLN A 150 -5.37 -18.76 3.99
CA GLN A 150 -5.76 -19.00 5.38
C GLN A 150 -5.33 -17.78 6.19
N THR A 151 -6.29 -16.92 6.51
CA THR A 151 -5.99 -15.58 6.98
C THR A 151 -6.61 -15.29 8.34
N HIS A 152 -5.99 -14.38 9.10
CA HIS A 152 -6.53 -13.96 10.40
C HIS A 152 -7.82 -13.16 10.26
N SER A 153 -8.05 -12.54 9.10
CA SER A 153 -9.31 -11.88 8.77
C SER A 153 -10.42 -12.84 8.37
N ALA A 154 -10.12 -14.13 8.14
CA ALA A 154 -11.04 -15.12 7.59
C ALA A 154 -11.69 -14.67 6.26
N ARG A 155 -10.98 -13.86 5.47
CA ARG A 155 -11.51 -13.27 4.22
C ARG A 155 -11.99 -14.33 3.23
N GLU A 156 -11.34 -15.49 3.23
CA GLU A 156 -11.68 -16.64 2.39
C GLU A 156 -13.10 -17.17 2.64
N ILE A 157 -13.57 -17.12 3.90
CA ILE A 157 -14.91 -17.56 4.26
C ILE A 157 -15.94 -16.56 3.70
N TYR A 158 -15.68 -15.27 3.87
CA TYR A 158 -16.57 -14.21 3.36
C TYR A 158 -16.64 -14.23 1.83
N THR A 159 -15.48 -14.33 1.15
CA THR A 159 -15.42 -14.48 -0.31
C THR A 159 -16.22 -15.69 -0.77
N SER A 160 -16.05 -16.86 -0.13
CA SER A 160 -16.74 -18.10 -0.49
C SER A 160 -18.26 -17.95 -0.42
N GLU A 161 -18.76 -17.24 0.60
CA GLU A 161 -20.19 -16.97 0.74
C GLU A 161 -20.68 -15.96 -0.30
N LEU A 162 -19.97 -14.84 -0.49
CA LEU A 162 -20.33 -13.80 -1.44
C LEU A 162 -20.41 -14.32 -2.89
N LYS A 163 -19.48 -15.21 -3.28
CA LYS A 163 -19.41 -15.80 -4.62
C LYS A 163 -20.68 -16.57 -5.02
N LYS A 164 -21.50 -17.00 -4.06
CA LYS A 164 -22.79 -17.65 -4.34
C LYS A 164 -23.84 -16.69 -4.92
N TYR A 165 -23.67 -15.38 -4.72
CA TYR A 165 -24.69 -14.37 -5.02
C TYR A 165 -24.28 -13.35 -6.09
N VAL A 166 -23.01 -13.32 -6.50
CA VAL A 166 -22.47 -12.40 -7.52
C VAL A 166 -21.42 -13.07 -8.40
N SER A 167 -21.27 -12.57 -9.62
CA SER A 167 -20.16 -12.96 -10.50
C SER A 167 -18.85 -12.41 -9.93
N LEU A 168 -18.00 -13.31 -9.45
CA LEU A 168 -16.74 -13.01 -8.79
C LEU A 168 -15.61 -13.72 -9.54
N THR A 169 -14.74 -12.94 -10.17
CA THR A 169 -13.54 -13.40 -10.86
C THR A 169 -12.39 -13.48 -9.87
N GLU A 170 -11.76 -14.64 -9.75
CA GLU A 170 -10.64 -14.88 -8.83
C GLU A 170 -9.37 -15.27 -9.59
N TYR A 171 -8.27 -14.64 -9.21
CA TYR A 171 -6.92 -15.06 -9.57
C TYR A 171 -6.02 -15.12 -8.33
N GLY A 172 -4.84 -15.70 -8.51
CA GLY A 172 -3.86 -15.97 -7.45
C GLY A 172 -3.94 -17.40 -6.94
N SER A 173 -2.97 -17.76 -6.10
CA SER A 173 -2.74 -19.16 -5.69
C SER A 173 -3.95 -19.80 -5.01
N CYS A 174 -4.84 -19.01 -4.39
CA CYS A 174 -6.05 -19.53 -3.74
C CYS A 174 -7.15 -20.00 -4.70
N SER A 175 -7.10 -19.56 -5.96
CA SER A 175 -8.09 -19.90 -6.99
C SER A 175 -7.59 -20.94 -7.99
N GLY A 176 -6.27 -21.21 -8.00
CA GLY A 176 -5.61 -22.01 -9.05
C GLY A 176 -5.44 -21.28 -10.39
N ASN A 177 -6.00 -20.07 -10.55
CA ASN A 177 -5.85 -19.26 -11.76
C ASN A 177 -4.72 -18.25 -11.56
N GLU A 178 -3.61 -18.42 -12.26
CA GLU A 178 -2.52 -17.46 -12.19
C GLU A 178 -2.83 -16.19 -12.98
N CYS A 179 -2.35 -15.06 -12.46
CA CYS A 179 -2.32 -13.78 -13.16
C CYS A 179 -0.87 -13.29 -13.08
N PRO A 180 -0.04 -13.52 -14.11
CA PRO A 180 1.39 -13.26 -14.02
C PRO A 180 1.70 -11.77 -14.15
N GLY A 181 2.23 -11.20 -13.07
CA GLY A 181 2.72 -9.82 -13.03
C GLY A 181 1.64 -8.74 -13.02
N ASP A 182 2.10 -7.51 -12.90
CA ASP A 182 1.26 -6.32 -12.74
C ASP A 182 0.38 -6.04 -13.97
N GLY A 183 0.87 -6.35 -15.18
CA GLY A 183 0.11 -6.13 -16.42
C GLY A 183 -1.22 -6.90 -16.44
N CYS A 184 -1.20 -8.19 -16.05
CA CYS A 184 -2.42 -8.98 -15.94
C CYS A 184 -3.37 -8.41 -14.87
N LEU A 185 -2.83 -8.05 -13.69
CA LEU A 185 -3.62 -7.48 -12.60
C LEU A 185 -4.32 -6.19 -13.04
N TYR A 186 -3.59 -5.27 -13.67
CA TYR A 186 -4.11 -3.98 -14.13
C TYR A 186 -5.14 -4.13 -15.24
N GLU A 187 -4.95 -5.08 -16.17
CA GLU A 187 -5.96 -5.43 -17.17
C GLU A 187 -7.25 -5.89 -16.49
N LYS A 188 -7.17 -6.79 -15.49
CA LYS A 188 -8.37 -7.22 -14.77
C LYS A 188 -9.00 -6.08 -13.97
N ILE A 189 -8.23 -5.21 -13.34
CA ILE A 189 -8.77 -4.03 -12.66
C ILE A 189 -9.53 -3.12 -13.63
N ASP A 190 -9.06 -2.95 -14.86
CA ASP A 190 -9.73 -2.11 -15.87
C ASP A 190 -11.04 -2.71 -16.39
N GLU A 191 -11.18 -4.04 -16.33
CA GLU A 191 -12.41 -4.74 -16.73
C GLU A 191 -13.50 -4.81 -15.64
N HIS A 192 -13.15 -4.56 -14.37
CA HIS A 192 -14.06 -4.81 -13.23
C HIS A 192 -14.52 -3.54 -12.52
N MET A 193 -15.77 -3.56 -12.05
CA MET A 193 -16.37 -2.47 -11.26
C MET A 193 -15.86 -2.44 -9.82
N PHE A 194 -15.74 -3.62 -9.20
CA PHE A 194 -15.39 -3.74 -7.79
C PHE A 194 -14.17 -4.64 -7.58
N TYR A 195 -13.33 -4.28 -6.60
CA TYR A 195 -12.20 -5.08 -6.16
C TYR A 195 -12.41 -5.49 -4.70
N LEU A 196 -12.32 -6.79 -4.38
CA LEU A 196 -12.29 -7.25 -2.99
C LEU A 196 -10.92 -6.93 -2.37
N ALA A 197 -10.81 -5.73 -1.82
CA ALA A 197 -9.66 -5.22 -1.08
C ALA A 197 -9.59 -5.82 0.34
N PHE A 198 -9.77 -7.13 0.45
CA PHE A 198 -9.79 -7.83 1.73
C PHE A 198 -8.37 -8.10 2.20
N GLU A 199 -7.97 -7.42 3.26
CA GLU A 199 -6.67 -7.67 3.91
C GLU A 199 -6.61 -9.05 4.56
N ASN A 200 -5.39 -9.57 4.69
CA ASN A 200 -5.10 -10.84 5.38
C ASN A 200 -5.29 -10.76 6.91
N SER A 201 -5.49 -9.54 7.45
CA SER A 201 -5.66 -9.21 8.86
C SER A 201 -6.47 -7.93 9.01
N ILE A 202 -7.32 -7.83 10.03
CA ILE A 202 -8.00 -6.57 10.38
C ILE A 202 -7.21 -5.90 11.52
N CYS A 203 -6.27 -5.04 11.15
CA CYS A 203 -5.42 -4.31 12.10
C CYS A 203 -5.59 -2.79 11.95
N LYS A 204 -5.42 -2.05 13.05
CA LYS A 204 -5.44 -0.57 13.03
C LYS A 204 -4.45 -0.05 11.98
N HIS A 205 -4.92 0.79 11.06
CA HIS A 205 -4.15 1.43 9.99
C HIS A 205 -3.56 0.48 8.93
N TYR A 206 -3.86 -0.82 8.95
CA TYR A 206 -3.34 -1.76 7.96
C TYR A 206 -4.14 -1.68 6.65
N VAL A 207 -3.65 -0.86 5.73
CA VAL A 207 -4.24 -0.61 4.40
C VAL A 207 -3.13 -0.75 3.35
N THR A 208 -3.24 -1.77 2.50
CA THR A 208 -2.20 -2.15 1.53
C THR A 208 -2.57 -1.79 0.10
N GLU A 209 -1.78 -2.25 -0.87
CA GLU A 209 -1.99 -2.05 -2.31
C GLU A 209 -3.39 -2.45 -2.77
N LYS A 210 -3.99 -3.44 -2.09
CA LYS A 210 -5.32 -3.96 -2.39
C LYS A 210 -6.39 -2.86 -2.36
N PHE A 211 -6.31 -1.97 -1.38
CA PHE A 211 -7.20 -0.81 -1.32
C PHE A 211 -6.80 0.22 -2.37
N TRP A 212 -5.51 0.51 -2.48
CA TRP A 212 -4.98 1.59 -3.31
C TRP A 212 -5.07 1.36 -4.82
N TYR A 213 -5.37 0.15 -5.28
CA TYR A 213 -5.83 -0.08 -6.66
C TYR A 213 -7.02 0.80 -7.05
N MET A 214 -7.75 1.37 -6.09
CA MET A 214 -8.76 2.39 -6.33
C MET A 214 -8.27 3.60 -7.15
N LYS A 215 -6.96 3.91 -7.12
CA LYS A 215 -6.35 4.95 -7.98
C LYS A 215 -6.43 4.61 -9.47
N ARG A 216 -6.80 3.37 -9.84
CA ARG A 216 -7.15 2.94 -11.21
C ARG A 216 -8.67 2.91 -11.45
N LEU A 217 -9.43 3.69 -10.68
CA LEU A 217 -10.88 3.87 -10.81
C LEU A 217 -11.69 2.57 -10.64
N ILE A 218 -11.23 1.64 -9.80
CA ILE A 218 -12.03 0.50 -9.34
C ILE A 218 -12.55 0.79 -7.92
N VAL A 219 -13.79 0.39 -7.60
CA VAL A 219 -14.33 0.65 -6.26
C VAL A 219 -13.89 -0.48 -5.31
N PRO A 220 -13.11 -0.18 -4.26
CA PRO A 220 -12.69 -1.20 -3.31
C PRO A 220 -13.84 -1.58 -2.37
N ILE A 221 -13.94 -2.89 -2.11
CA ILE A 221 -14.79 -3.47 -1.09
C ILE A 221 -13.86 -4.01 0.00
N VAL A 222 -14.02 -3.51 1.22
CA VAL A 222 -13.19 -3.88 2.38
C VAL A 222 -14.01 -4.68 3.39
N LEU A 223 -13.37 -5.49 4.22
CA LEU A 223 -14.09 -6.24 5.26
C LEU A 223 -14.62 -5.33 6.38
N SER A 224 -13.87 -4.29 6.75
CA SER A 224 -14.19 -3.40 7.87
C SER A 224 -13.64 -1.99 7.64
N ARG A 225 -14.33 -0.98 8.18
CA ARG A 225 -13.90 0.43 8.24
C ARG A 225 -12.85 0.67 9.32
N LYS A 226 -12.72 -0.23 10.31
CA LYS A 226 -11.83 -0.05 11.47
C LYS A 226 -10.37 0.29 11.10
N PRO A 227 -9.73 -0.36 10.10
CA PRO A 227 -8.36 -0.01 9.70
C PRO A 227 -8.22 1.43 9.18
N PHE A 228 -9.27 2.02 8.63
CA PHE A 228 -9.23 3.34 7.98
C PHE A 228 -9.40 4.51 8.95
N LYS A 229 -9.86 4.25 10.18
CA LYS A 229 -10.16 5.29 11.16
C LYS A 229 -8.93 6.14 11.46
N GLY A 230 -9.03 7.44 11.22
CA GLY A 230 -7.95 8.41 11.49
C GLY A 230 -6.92 8.57 10.37
N LEU A 231 -7.08 7.88 9.23
CA LEU A 231 -6.17 8.01 8.08
C LEU A 231 -6.55 9.13 7.09
N GLY A 232 -7.68 9.81 7.29
CA GLY A 232 -8.14 10.87 6.38
C GLY A 232 -8.63 10.37 5.01
N ILE A 233 -8.85 9.05 4.87
CA ILE A 233 -9.46 8.44 3.68
C ILE A 233 -10.98 8.69 3.72
N PRO A 234 -11.59 9.33 2.69
CA PRO A 234 -13.02 9.58 2.70
C PRO A 234 -13.81 8.26 2.65
N GLU A 235 -14.80 8.14 3.53
CA GLU A 235 -15.64 6.94 3.65
C GLU A 235 -16.50 6.64 2.41
N SER A 236 -16.67 7.63 1.53
CA SER A 236 -17.40 7.52 0.26
C SER A 236 -16.59 6.86 -0.85
N THR A 237 -15.28 6.64 -0.68
CA THR A 237 -14.45 6.03 -1.74
C THR A 237 -14.56 4.52 -1.82
N PHE A 238 -15.16 3.87 -0.82
CA PHE A 238 -15.16 2.42 -0.68
C PHE A 238 -16.45 1.89 -0.05
N ILE A 239 -16.66 0.58 -0.22
CA ILE A 239 -17.78 -0.16 0.38
C ILE A 239 -17.23 -1.00 1.52
N SER A 240 -17.86 -0.99 2.69
CA SER A 240 -17.51 -1.93 3.75
C SER A 240 -18.51 -3.08 3.79
N ALA A 241 -18.01 -4.31 3.83
CA ALA A 241 -18.81 -5.51 4.01
C ALA A 241 -19.56 -5.50 5.36
N GLU A 242 -18.97 -4.89 6.40
CA GLU A 242 -19.60 -4.80 7.73
C GLU A 242 -20.82 -3.86 7.77
N ASP A 243 -21.06 -3.06 6.73
CA ASP A 243 -22.25 -2.20 6.61
C ASP A 243 -23.51 -3.00 6.22
N PHE A 244 -23.37 -4.30 5.95
CA PHE A 244 -24.44 -5.18 5.49
C PHE A 244 -24.65 -6.35 6.46
N ASP A 245 -25.91 -6.74 6.64
CA ASP A 245 -26.31 -7.85 7.51
C ASP A 245 -25.80 -9.21 6.98
N SER A 246 -25.50 -9.30 5.68
CA SER A 246 -25.02 -10.53 5.05
C SER A 246 -24.30 -10.29 3.71
N PRO A 247 -23.47 -11.26 3.25
CA PRO A 247 -22.91 -11.25 1.90
C PRO A 247 -23.96 -11.15 0.79
N GLN A 248 -25.16 -11.72 1.00
CA GLN A 248 -26.27 -11.62 0.04
C GLN A 248 -26.77 -10.17 -0.09
N GLN A 249 -26.88 -9.44 1.01
CA GLN A 249 -27.32 -8.04 0.98
C GLN A 249 -26.25 -7.13 0.35
N LEU A 250 -24.96 -7.38 0.63
CA LEU A 250 -23.87 -6.74 -0.09
C LEU A 250 -23.99 -7.01 -1.60
N SER A 251 -24.22 -8.27 -2.00
CA SER A 251 -24.44 -8.68 -3.39
C SER A 251 -25.56 -7.87 -4.07
N GLN A 252 -26.69 -7.68 -3.39
CA GLN A 252 -27.81 -6.88 -3.90
C GLN A 252 -27.41 -5.42 -4.13
N HIS A 253 -26.62 -4.83 -3.22
CA HIS A 253 -26.08 -3.48 -3.39
C HIS A 253 -25.14 -3.38 -4.59
N LEU A 254 -24.25 -4.34 -4.79
CA LEU A 254 -23.34 -4.35 -5.95
C LEU A 254 -24.12 -4.46 -7.28
N ILE A 255 -25.15 -5.30 -7.33
CA ILE A 255 -26.03 -5.43 -8.51
C ILE A 255 -26.85 -4.16 -8.73
N PHE A 256 -27.31 -3.50 -7.65
CA PHE A 256 -27.96 -2.20 -7.74
C PHE A 256 -27.02 -1.16 -8.36
N LEU A 257 -25.78 -1.06 -7.89
CA LEU A 257 -24.80 -0.11 -8.45
C LEU A 257 -24.47 -0.42 -9.92
N GLN A 258 -24.34 -1.70 -10.30
CA GLN A 258 -24.15 -2.10 -11.69
C GLN A 258 -25.27 -1.59 -12.61
N LYS A 259 -26.52 -1.59 -12.12
CA LYS A 259 -27.70 -1.14 -12.88
C LYS A 259 -27.94 0.37 -12.79
N ASN A 260 -27.21 1.08 -11.94
CA ASN A 260 -27.40 2.50 -11.67
C ASN A 260 -26.07 3.27 -11.80
N PRO A 261 -25.62 3.56 -13.04
CA PRO A 261 -24.34 4.22 -13.28
C PRO A 261 -24.16 5.54 -12.52
N ALA A 262 -25.22 6.33 -12.37
CA ALA A 262 -25.17 7.58 -11.60
C ALA A 262 -24.85 7.37 -10.10
N GLN A 263 -25.29 6.26 -9.50
CA GLN A 263 -24.94 5.93 -8.11
C GLN A 263 -23.52 5.36 -8.02
N TYR A 264 -23.12 4.54 -8.99
CA TYR A 264 -21.76 4.02 -9.08
C TYR A 264 -20.73 5.16 -9.24
N MET A 265 -21.03 6.17 -10.05
CA MET A 265 -20.14 7.31 -10.28
C MET A 265 -19.82 8.13 -9.02
N LYS A 266 -20.67 8.09 -7.98
CA LYS A 266 -20.42 8.79 -6.71
C LYS A 266 -19.17 8.30 -5.99
N TYR A 267 -18.78 7.03 -6.19
CA TYR A 267 -17.55 6.48 -5.61
C TYR A 267 -16.28 7.10 -6.19
N PHE A 268 -16.37 7.89 -7.27
CA PHE A 268 -15.24 8.59 -7.88
C PHE A 268 -15.21 10.08 -7.55
N GLU A 269 -16.07 10.60 -6.67
CA GLU A 269 -16.06 12.03 -6.29
C GLU A 269 -14.73 12.47 -5.66
N TRP A 270 -13.98 11.55 -5.05
CA TRP A 270 -12.64 11.82 -4.51
C TRP A 270 -11.68 12.34 -5.58
N THR A 271 -11.85 11.97 -6.85
CA THR A 271 -10.98 12.40 -7.96
C THR A 271 -10.97 13.93 -8.15
N LYS A 272 -11.98 14.63 -7.63
CA LYS A 272 -12.07 16.10 -7.64
C LYS A 272 -11.13 16.77 -6.63
N TYR A 273 -10.67 16.01 -5.63
CA TYR A 273 -9.92 16.53 -4.49
C TYR A 273 -8.49 16.00 -4.43
N TYR A 274 -8.22 14.86 -5.06
CA TYR A 274 -6.93 14.18 -4.98
C TYR A 274 -6.31 13.95 -6.35
N LYS A 275 -4.97 14.02 -6.40
CA LYS A 275 -4.18 13.88 -7.63
C LYS A 275 -4.39 12.53 -8.32
N SER A 276 -4.29 12.53 -9.65
CA SER A 276 -4.11 11.31 -10.45
C SER A 276 -2.66 10.83 -10.35
N GLY A 277 -2.47 9.51 -10.31
CA GLY A 277 -1.14 8.89 -10.18
C GLY A 277 -1.23 7.42 -9.77
N GLU A 278 -0.43 6.57 -10.41
CA GLU A 278 -0.34 5.14 -10.07
C GLU A 278 0.64 4.96 -8.91
N ARG A 279 0.09 4.95 -7.68
CA ARG A 279 0.76 4.63 -6.42
C ARG A 279 1.86 5.62 -6.00
N LEU A 280 1.90 5.98 -4.71
CA LEU A 280 3.16 6.42 -4.13
C LEU A 280 4.07 5.19 -4.09
N ILE A 281 4.90 5.03 -5.11
CA ILE A 281 5.97 4.06 -4.97
C ILE A 281 6.98 4.70 -4.03
N HIS A 282 7.04 4.17 -2.81
CA HIS A 282 8.09 4.47 -1.86
C HIS A 282 9.41 3.82 -2.35
N TYR A 283 9.90 4.21 -3.53
CA TYR A 283 11.28 3.94 -3.89
C TYR A 283 12.14 4.95 -3.12
N VAL A 284 12.83 4.47 -2.09
CA VAL A 284 13.98 5.20 -1.54
C VAL A 284 15.19 4.79 -2.35
N ASN A 285 15.28 5.25 -3.59
CA ASN A 285 16.52 5.13 -4.36
C ASN A 285 17.26 6.45 -4.27
N CYS A 286 18.10 6.58 -3.22
CA CYS A 286 19.17 7.58 -3.21
C CYS A 286 20.32 7.02 -4.07
N VAL A 287 20.27 7.26 -5.37
CA VAL A 287 21.39 6.97 -6.27
C VAL A 287 22.09 8.28 -6.58
N ASN A 288 23.32 8.44 -6.08
CA ASN A 288 24.19 9.59 -6.32
C ASN A 288 23.60 10.96 -5.92
N GLY A 289 22.95 11.05 -4.76
CA GLY A 289 22.56 12.33 -4.17
C GLY A 289 21.46 13.11 -4.94
N GLN A 290 20.71 12.46 -5.82
CA GLN A 290 19.56 13.07 -6.49
C GLN A 290 18.30 12.23 -6.31
N TRP A 291 17.22 12.87 -5.84
CA TRP A 291 15.88 12.29 -5.83
C TRP A 291 15.39 12.15 -7.28
N ARG A 292 15.32 10.93 -7.81
CA ARG A 292 14.72 10.68 -9.13
C ARG A 292 13.61 9.65 -9.04
N LYS A 293 12.49 9.98 -9.68
CA LYS A 293 11.42 9.04 -10.02
C LYS A 293 11.97 8.09 -11.08
N GLU A 294 12.10 6.79 -10.77
CA GLU A 294 12.38 5.79 -11.80
C GLU A 294 11.15 5.64 -12.68
N ASN A 295 11.28 6.03 -13.95
CA ASN A 295 10.34 5.63 -14.98
C ASN A 295 10.72 4.21 -15.41
N ASN A 296 9.89 3.23 -15.06
CA ASN A 296 10.01 1.85 -15.57
C ASN A 296 10.03 1.86 -17.11
N LYS A 297 11.03 1.23 -17.70
CA LYS A 297 11.00 0.75 -19.09
C LYS A 297 10.61 -0.71 -19.11
#